data_AF-A0A6M1PL93-F1
#
_entry.id   AF-A0A6M1PL93-F1
#
_cell.length_a   1.000
_cell.length_b   1.000
_cell.length_c   1.000
_cell.angle_alpha   90.00
_cell.angle_beta   90.00
_cell.angle_gamma   90.00
#
_symmetry.space_group_name_H-M   'P 1'
#
loop_
_entity.id
_entity.type
_entity.pdbx_description
1 polymer ?
#
loop_
_entity_poly.entity_id
_entity_poly.type
_entity_poly.pdbx_seq_one_letter_code
_entity_poly.pdbx_strand_id
1 'polypeptide(L)'
;MNLNVSIREFGSIASIVSGLLLFAAHLFEEISSSDILIVIAKNLILVAHLMMVFALISIYDNHTRTRRFGMLALLFSTLGTMFVSAIVLVEIAGVSSTAAAAVLKAPEIQWIVTSGPLLFVFGILILGVQLIKSGTYAKQAGIFLILGTIVFAAAGYTSGAASIFVIAGSALTGAGFILLGNLLRQVKPASAFA
;
A
#
# COMPACT_ATOMS: atom_id res chain seq x y z
N MET A 1 17.35 9.33 -22.82
CA MET A 1 16.44 8.43 -22.07
C MET A 1 15.15 9.22 -21.81
N ASN A 2 14.00 8.78 -22.34
CA ASN A 2 12.73 9.47 -22.12
C ASN A 2 12.32 9.32 -20.66
N LEU A 3 12.20 10.42 -19.90
CA LEU A 3 11.84 10.41 -18.47
C LEU A 3 10.58 9.57 -18.17
N ASN A 4 9.60 9.58 -19.07
CA ASN A 4 8.36 8.81 -18.91
C ASN A 4 8.59 7.28 -18.90
N VAL A 5 9.61 6.80 -19.62
CA VAL A 5 9.96 5.37 -19.63
C VAL A 5 10.59 4.97 -18.29
N SER A 6 11.41 5.85 -17.69
CA SER A 6 12.07 5.55 -16.41
C SER A 6 11.09 5.53 -15.24
N ILE A 7 10.13 6.47 -15.19
CA ILE A 7 9.10 6.52 -14.13
C ILE A 7 8.19 5.29 -14.19
N ARG A 8 7.86 4.84 -15.40
CA ARG A 8 7.01 3.66 -15.60
C ARG A 8 7.70 2.37 -15.18
N GLU A 9 8.93 2.15 -15.62
CA GLU A 9 9.71 0.96 -15.26
C GLU A 9 9.97 0.89 -13.76
N PHE A 10 10.40 2.01 -13.17
CA PHE A 10 10.63 2.09 -11.74
C PHE A 10 9.34 1.86 -10.95
N GLY A 11 8.25 2.52 -11.34
CA GLY A 11 6.95 2.34 -10.69
C GLY A 11 6.37 0.93 -10.83
N SER A 12 6.63 0.26 -11.95
CA SER A 12 6.28 -1.16 -12.13
C SER A 12 7.01 -2.05 -11.12
N ILE A 13 8.33 -1.89 -11.02
CA ILE A 13 9.15 -2.63 -10.05
C ILE A 13 8.65 -2.31 -8.63
N ALA A 14 8.45 -1.03 -8.32
CA ALA A 14 7.99 -0.58 -7.04
C ALA A 14 6.62 -1.16 -6.66
N SER A 15 5.70 -1.28 -7.62
CA SER A 15 4.39 -1.90 -7.42
C SER A 15 4.52 -3.39 -7.08
N ILE A 16 5.34 -4.14 -7.82
CA ILE A 16 5.56 -5.57 -7.55
C ILE A 16 6.23 -5.77 -6.18
N VAL A 17 7.29 -5.01 -5.91
CA VAL A 17 8.04 -5.09 -4.65
C VAL A 17 7.14 -4.72 -3.48
N SER A 18 6.38 -3.63 -3.58
CA SER A 18 5.42 -3.23 -2.54
C SER A 18 4.39 -4.33 -2.27
N GLY A 19 3.83 -4.94 -3.32
CA GLY A 19 2.86 -6.02 -3.16
C GLY A 19 3.43 -7.29 -2.52
N LEU A 20 4.64 -7.70 -2.91
CA LEU A 20 5.33 -8.85 -2.30
C LEU A 20 5.68 -8.58 -0.83
N LEU A 21 6.22 -7.40 -0.56
CA LEU A 21 6.64 -7.02 0.79
C LEU A 21 5.46 -6.86 1.72
N LEU A 22 4.34 -6.24 1.29
CA LEU A 22 3.13 -6.14 2.11
C LEU A 22 2.67 -7.49 2.64
N PHE A 23 2.53 -8.48 1.76
CA PHE A 23 2.10 -9.81 2.15
C PHE A 23 3.13 -10.51 3.04
N ALA A 24 4.39 -10.56 2.62
CA ALA A 24 5.44 -11.25 3.37
C ALA A 24 5.65 -10.64 4.76
N ALA A 25 5.61 -9.31 4.86
CA ALA A 25 5.83 -8.60 6.10
C ALA A 25 4.71 -8.87 7.10
N HIS A 26 3.46 -8.72 6.70
CA HIS A 26 2.33 -9.01 7.58
C HIS A 26 2.24 -10.50 7.94
N LEU A 27 2.59 -11.40 7.02
CA LEU A 27 2.70 -12.82 7.35
C LEU A 27 3.76 -13.06 8.44
N PHE A 28 4.95 -12.49 8.32
CA PHE A 28 6.01 -12.65 9.32
C PHE A 28 5.69 -11.99 10.66
N GLU A 29 5.06 -10.82 10.64
CA GLU A 29 4.64 -10.13 11.86
C GLU A 29 3.63 -10.97 12.65
N GLU A 30 2.65 -11.53 11.96
CA GLU A 30 1.53 -12.24 12.59
C GLU A 30 1.88 -13.65 13.09
N ILE A 31 2.79 -14.36 12.42
CA ILE A 31 3.19 -15.72 12.82
C ILE A 31 4.35 -15.76 13.83
N SER A 32 5.02 -14.62 14.04
CA SER A 32 6.23 -14.56 14.86
C SER A 32 5.93 -14.18 16.30
N SER A 33 6.58 -14.88 17.23
CA SER A 33 6.69 -14.49 18.64
C SER A 33 8.05 -13.87 19.01
N SER A 34 8.98 -13.76 18.03
CA SER A 34 10.32 -13.21 18.24
C SER A 34 10.37 -11.73 17.92
N ASP A 35 10.85 -10.93 18.88
CA ASP A 35 11.06 -9.48 18.73
C ASP A 35 11.93 -9.12 17.50
N ILE A 36 12.98 -9.90 17.22
CA ILE A 36 13.87 -9.68 16.08
C ILE A 36 13.09 -9.83 14.77
N LEU A 37 12.29 -10.89 14.65
CA LEU A 37 11.48 -11.14 13.46
C LEU A 37 10.38 -10.09 13.31
N ILE A 38 9.79 -9.60 14.40
CA ILE A 38 8.82 -8.51 14.38
C ILE A 38 9.47 -7.21 13.88
N VAL A 39 10.69 -6.90 14.31
CA VAL A 39 11.44 -5.74 13.80
C VAL A 39 11.72 -5.88 12.30
N ILE A 40 12.14 -7.06 11.85
CA ILE A 40 12.36 -7.33 10.42
C ILE A 40 11.06 -7.15 9.65
N ALA A 41 9.95 -7.74 10.12
CA ALA A 41 8.65 -7.61 9.50
C ALA A 41 8.22 -6.14 9.37
N LYS A 42 8.31 -5.35 10.44
CA LYS A 42 7.99 -3.92 10.42
C LYS A 42 8.88 -3.12 9.48
N ASN A 43 10.17 -3.45 9.36
CA ASN A 43 11.04 -2.84 8.34
C ASN A 43 10.58 -3.19 6.91
N LEU A 44 10.12 -4.42 6.67
CA LEU A 44 9.55 -4.79 5.37
C LEU A 44 8.24 -4.02 5.09
N ILE A 45 7.37 -3.82 6.10
CA ILE A 45 6.17 -2.98 5.98
C ILE A 45 6.56 -1.55 5.59
N LEU A 46 7.56 -0.98 6.26
CA LEU A 46 8.06 0.37 5.98
C LEU A 46 8.56 0.48 4.53
N VAL A 47 9.41 -0.44 4.08
CA VAL A 47 9.90 -0.45 2.70
C VAL A 47 8.77 -0.65 1.71
N ALA A 48 7.79 -1.52 2.01
CA ALA A 48 6.63 -1.72 1.14
C ALA A 48 5.85 -0.42 0.90
N HIS A 49 5.63 0.36 1.97
CA HIS A 49 4.96 1.65 1.92
C HIS A 49 5.78 2.69 1.14
N LEU A 50 7.09 2.79 1.40
CA LEU A 50 7.96 3.71 0.64
C LEU A 50 7.97 3.39 -0.87
N MET A 51 8.07 2.12 -1.23
CA MET A 51 7.99 1.69 -2.64
C MET A 51 6.60 1.99 -3.23
N MET A 52 5.55 1.86 -2.43
CA MET A 52 4.19 2.13 -2.88
C MET A 52 4.00 3.56 -3.39
N VAL A 53 4.67 4.56 -2.80
CA VAL A 53 4.58 5.95 -3.29
C VAL A 53 4.98 6.04 -4.76
N PHE A 54 6.07 5.39 -5.15
CA PHE A 54 6.53 5.36 -6.54
C PHE A 54 5.61 4.56 -7.45
N ALA A 55 5.05 3.47 -6.93
CA ALA A 55 4.01 2.71 -7.64
C ALA A 55 2.79 3.60 -7.93
N LEU A 56 2.30 4.33 -6.92
CA LEU A 56 1.11 5.18 -7.02
C LEU A 56 1.30 6.31 -8.01
N ILE A 57 2.46 6.98 -8.03
CA ILE A 57 2.79 8.02 -9.03
C ILE A 57 2.71 7.43 -10.45
N SER A 58 3.33 6.27 -10.67
CA SER A 58 3.35 5.61 -11.96
C SER A 58 1.96 5.13 -12.41
N ILE A 59 1.16 4.59 -11.47
CA ILE A 59 -0.23 4.19 -11.72
C ILE A 59 -1.09 5.42 -12.07
N TYR A 60 -0.90 6.53 -11.37
CA TYR A 60 -1.58 7.79 -11.66
C TYR A 60 -1.32 8.24 -13.10
N ASP A 61 -0.05 8.28 -13.52
CA ASP A 61 0.34 8.75 -14.85
C ASP A 61 -0.14 7.84 -16.00
N ASN A 62 -0.28 6.53 -15.75
CA ASN A 62 -0.51 5.56 -16.83
C ASN A 62 -1.92 4.97 -16.87
N HIS A 63 -2.66 4.94 -15.75
CA HIS A 63 -3.91 4.17 -15.64
C HIS A 63 -5.11 4.97 -15.11
N THR A 64 -4.95 6.24 -14.77
CA THR A 64 -6.09 7.04 -14.28
C THR A 64 -6.89 7.62 -15.45
N ARG A 65 -8.09 7.07 -15.66
CA ARG A 65 -9.01 7.52 -16.71
C ARG A 65 -9.50 8.95 -16.46
N THR A 66 -9.70 9.32 -15.20
CA THR A 66 -10.13 10.66 -14.81
C THR A 66 -9.05 11.33 -13.96
N ARG A 67 -8.48 12.43 -14.44
CA ARG A 67 -7.40 13.14 -13.73
C ARG A 67 -7.77 13.53 -12.31
N ARG A 68 -9.02 13.95 -12.05
CA ARG A 68 -9.46 14.41 -10.73
C ARG A 68 -9.49 13.29 -9.68
N PHE A 69 -10.17 12.18 -9.98
CA PHE A 69 -10.24 11.07 -9.03
C PHE A 69 -8.93 10.29 -8.94
N GLY A 70 -8.16 10.23 -10.04
CA GLY A 70 -6.79 9.73 -10.02
C GLY A 70 -5.91 10.53 -9.06
N MET A 71 -5.99 11.86 -9.11
CA MET A 71 -5.23 12.74 -8.21
C MET A 71 -5.67 12.58 -6.76
N LEU A 72 -6.98 12.48 -6.48
CA LEU A 72 -7.47 12.22 -5.12
C LEU A 72 -6.98 10.87 -4.59
N ALA A 73 -7.03 9.82 -5.43
CA ALA A 73 -6.51 8.51 -5.05
C ALA A 73 -5.02 8.59 -4.71
N LEU A 74 -4.21 9.24 -5.56
CA LEU A 74 -2.79 9.46 -5.31
C LEU A 74 -2.56 10.24 -4.01
N LEU A 75 -3.24 11.38 -3.83
CA LEU A 75 -3.08 12.23 -2.66
C LEU A 75 -3.39 11.47 -1.36
N PHE A 76 -4.56 10.84 -1.27
CA PHE A 76 -4.99 10.14 -0.06
C PHE A 76 -4.13 8.92 0.23
N SER A 77 -3.81 8.12 -0.79
CA SER A 77 -2.96 6.95 -0.60
C SER A 77 -1.55 7.35 -0.18
N THR A 78 -0.93 8.33 -0.84
CA THR A 78 0.41 8.82 -0.46
C THR A 78 0.44 9.42 0.95
N LEU A 79 -0.52 10.28 1.31
CA LEU A 79 -0.59 10.82 2.67
C LEU A 79 -0.80 9.73 3.72
N GLY A 80 -1.69 8.77 3.44
CA GLY A 80 -1.89 7.61 4.29
C GLY A 80 -0.62 6.78 4.45
N THR A 81 0.09 6.51 3.35
CA THR A 81 1.38 5.82 3.34
C THR A 81 2.44 6.55 4.17
N MET A 82 2.48 7.88 4.12
CA MET A 82 3.39 8.67 4.98
C MET A 82 3.08 8.48 6.46
N PHE A 83 1.81 8.56 6.86
CA PHE A 83 1.40 8.35 8.25
C PHE A 83 1.65 6.92 8.71
N VAL A 84 1.30 5.91 7.91
CA VAL A 84 1.58 4.50 8.23
C VAL A 84 3.08 4.29 8.38
N SER A 85 3.91 4.87 7.51
CA SER A 85 5.36 4.78 7.62
C SER A 85 5.88 5.40 8.92
N ALA A 86 5.33 6.55 9.33
CA ALA A 86 5.68 7.19 10.59
C ALA A 86 5.25 6.33 11.81
N ILE A 87 4.06 5.75 11.77
CA ILE A 87 3.56 4.82 12.80
C ILE A 87 4.51 3.63 12.92
N VAL A 88 4.80 2.95 11.80
CA VAL A 88 5.67 1.77 11.76
C VAL A 88 7.08 2.07 12.25
N LEU A 89 7.64 3.25 11.95
CA LEU A 89 8.93 3.68 12.51
C LEU A 89 8.91 3.74 14.04
N VAL A 90 7.85 4.29 14.63
CA VAL A 90 7.69 4.33 16.09
C VAL A 90 7.44 2.93 16.65
N GLU A 91 6.70 2.09 15.93
CA GLU A 91 6.47 0.69 16.32
C GLU A 91 7.74 -0.16 16.30
N ILE A 92 8.70 0.12 15.41
CA ILE A 92 10.03 -0.50 15.41
C ILE A 92 10.79 -0.07 16.66
N ALA A 93 10.86 1.23 16.94
CA ALA A 93 11.50 1.76 18.15
C ALA A 93 10.83 1.24 19.44
N GLY A 94 9.52 1.02 19.38
CA GLY A 94 8.69 0.50 20.48
C GLY A 94 9.04 -0.94 20.89
N VAL A 95 9.65 -1.74 20.01
CA VAL A 95 10.13 -3.08 20.37
C VAL A 95 11.25 -3.01 21.40
N SER A 96 12.11 -1.99 21.33
CA SER A 96 13.26 -1.82 22.23
C SER A 96 13.04 -0.79 23.34
N SER A 97 11.99 0.04 23.25
CA SER A 97 11.74 1.13 24.20
C SER A 97 10.26 1.31 24.51
N THR A 98 9.90 1.14 25.78
CA THR A 98 8.53 1.40 26.27
C THR A 98 8.11 2.86 26.13
N ALA A 99 9.07 3.79 26.25
CA ALA A 99 8.82 5.21 26.01
C ALA A 99 8.46 5.49 24.55
N ALA A 100 9.12 4.84 23.60
CA ALA A 100 8.76 4.94 22.18
C ALA A 100 7.37 4.33 21.91
N ALA A 101 7.07 3.16 22.51
CA ALA A 101 5.74 2.55 22.40
C ALA A 101 4.62 3.42 22.98
N ALA A 102 4.92 4.26 23.97
CA ALA A 102 3.95 5.19 24.57
C ALA A 102 3.61 6.37 23.64
N VAL A 103 4.48 6.74 22.70
CA VAL A 103 4.24 7.87 21.76
C VAL A 103 2.96 7.67 20.97
N LEU A 104 2.74 6.46 20.45
CA LEU A 104 1.53 6.17 19.68
C LEU A 104 0.26 6.20 20.53
N LYS A 105 0.37 6.06 21.86
CA LYS A 105 -0.76 6.11 22.80
C LYS A 105 -1.06 7.54 23.29
N ALA A 106 -0.20 8.51 23.01
CA ALA A 106 -0.40 9.89 23.42
C ALA A 106 -1.65 10.49 22.75
N PRO A 107 -2.53 11.18 23.49
CA PRO A 107 -3.77 11.76 22.94
C PRO A 107 -3.55 12.65 21.72
N GLU A 108 -2.43 13.38 21.69
CA GLU A 108 -2.05 14.29 20.61
C GLU A 108 -1.65 13.55 19.31
N ILE A 109 -1.33 12.26 19.41
CA ILE A 109 -0.88 11.41 18.29
C ILE A 109 -1.97 10.45 17.83
N GLN A 110 -2.98 10.17 18.66
CA GLN A 110 -4.07 9.23 18.36
C GLN A 110 -4.80 9.52 17.04
N TRP A 111 -4.94 10.80 16.67
CA TRP A 111 -5.55 11.18 15.40
C TRP A 111 -4.72 10.70 14.20
N ILE A 112 -3.38 10.64 14.30
CA ILE A 112 -2.49 10.09 13.25
C ILE A 112 -2.68 8.59 13.15
N VAL A 113 -2.66 7.90 14.29
CA VAL A 113 -2.84 6.43 14.39
C VAL A 113 -4.16 5.99 13.80
N THR A 114 -5.22 6.79 13.98
CA THR A 114 -6.56 6.47 13.46
C THR A 114 -6.75 6.94 12.01
N SER A 115 -6.41 8.20 11.71
CA SER A 115 -6.74 8.81 10.42
C SER A 115 -5.76 8.40 9.32
N GLY A 116 -4.49 8.17 9.64
CA GLY A 116 -3.46 7.80 8.67
C GLY A 116 -3.80 6.54 7.88
N PRO A 117 -4.04 5.40 8.56
CA PRO A 117 -4.49 4.17 7.90
C PRO A 117 -5.81 4.35 7.13
N LEU A 118 -6.74 5.16 7.63
CA LEU A 118 -8.02 5.42 6.94
C LEU A 118 -7.82 6.21 5.64
N LEU A 119 -6.92 7.20 5.62
CA LEU A 119 -6.57 7.93 4.40
C LEU A 119 -5.97 6.98 3.36
N PHE A 120 -5.10 6.06 3.81
CA PHE A 120 -4.55 5.03 2.95
C PHE A 120 -5.65 4.16 2.34
N VAL A 121 -6.51 3.60 3.19
CA VAL A 121 -7.66 2.78 2.77
C VAL A 121 -8.52 3.52 1.75
N PHE A 122 -8.90 4.76 2.06
CA PHE A 122 -9.75 5.56 1.20
C PHE A 122 -9.09 5.84 -0.17
N GLY A 123 -7.79 6.16 -0.18
CA GLY A 123 -7.03 6.34 -1.40
C GLY A 123 -7.01 5.09 -2.28
N ILE A 124 -6.78 3.91 -1.69
CA ILE A 124 -6.76 2.64 -2.43
C ILE A 124 -8.15 2.25 -2.93
N LEU A 125 -9.22 2.53 -2.19
CA LEU A 125 -10.60 2.31 -2.65
C LEU A 125 -10.93 3.18 -3.87
N ILE A 126 -10.60 4.48 -3.84
CA ILE A 126 -10.80 5.35 -5.00
C ILE A 126 -9.98 4.83 -6.19
N LEU A 127 -8.72 4.46 -5.96
CA LEU A 127 -7.85 3.91 -7.00
C LEU A 127 -8.48 2.66 -7.63
N GLY A 128 -8.90 1.70 -6.81
CA GLY A 128 -9.52 0.47 -7.28
C GLY A 128 -10.78 0.72 -8.11
N VAL A 129 -11.63 1.66 -7.71
CA VAL A 129 -12.82 2.05 -8.49
C VAL A 129 -12.41 2.66 -9.82
N GLN A 130 -11.38 3.51 -9.86
CA GLN A 130 -10.87 4.08 -11.11
C GLN A 130 -10.34 2.99 -12.06
N LEU A 131 -9.59 2.02 -11.52
CA LEU A 131 -9.05 0.91 -12.31
C LEU A 131 -10.17 0.04 -12.89
N ILE A 132 -11.21 -0.28 -12.11
CA ILE A 132 -12.40 -1.00 -12.59
C ILE A 132 -13.09 -0.25 -13.74
N LYS A 133 -13.18 1.08 -13.66
CA LYS A 133 -13.79 1.92 -14.70
C LYS A 133 -12.89 2.15 -15.91
N SER A 134 -11.61 1.83 -15.82
CA SER A 134 -10.63 2.07 -16.90
C SER A 134 -10.60 0.98 -17.98
N GLY A 135 -11.08 -0.24 -17.71
CA GLY A 135 -11.18 -1.32 -18.70
C GLY A 135 -10.85 -2.71 -18.14
N THR A 136 -10.92 -3.73 -19.00
CA THR A 136 -10.84 -5.15 -18.62
C THR A 136 -9.52 -5.56 -17.96
N TYR A 137 -8.38 -5.05 -18.43
CA TYR A 137 -7.06 -5.48 -17.92
C TYR A 137 -6.75 -4.92 -16.53
N ALA A 138 -7.03 -3.64 -16.26
CA ALA A 138 -6.83 -3.01 -14.96
C ALA A 138 -7.92 -3.37 -13.94
N LYS A 139 -9.08 -3.85 -14.40
CA LYS A 139 -10.23 -4.20 -13.54
C LYS A 139 -9.89 -5.25 -12.49
N GLN A 140 -9.16 -6.31 -12.85
CA GLN A 140 -8.81 -7.37 -11.91
C GLN A 140 -7.99 -6.83 -10.74
N ALA A 141 -6.96 -6.02 -11.04
CA ALA A 141 -6.15 -5.40 -10.01
C ALA A 141 -6.97 -4.46 -9.12
N GLY A 142 -7.88 -3.66 -9.70
CA GLY A 142 -8.78 -2.81 -8.93
C GLY A 142 -9.70 -3.59 -7.98
N ILE A 143 -10.19 -4.75 -8.40
CA ILE A 143 -11.00 -5.64 -7.53
C ILE A 143 -10.15 -6.17 -6.38
N PHE A 144 -8.95 -6.68 -6.66
CA PHE A 144 -8.05 -7.19 -5.63
C PHE A 144 -7.66 -6.12 -4.62
N LEU A 145 -7.36 -4.90 -5.07
CA LEU A 145 -7.08 -3.76 -4.20
C LEU A 145 -8.26 -3.43 -3.30
N ILE A 146 -9.48 -3.34 -3.83
CA ILE A 146 -10.67 -3.03 -3.02
C ILE A 146 -10.93 -4.13 -1.99
N LEU A 147 -11.03 -5.38 -2.44
CA LEU A 147 -11.35 -6.50 -1.56
C LEU A 147 -10.27 -6.69 -0.50
N GLY A 148 -9.01 -6.66 -0.90
CA GLY A 148 -7.89 -6.80 0.03
C GLY A 148 -7.85 -5.69 1.07
N THR A 149 -8.05 -4.43 0.66
CA THR A 149 -8.03 -3.29 1.57
C THR A 149 -9.19 -3.34 2.57
N ILE A 150 -10.39 -3.73 2.13
CA ILE A 150 -11.56 -3.91 3.01
C ILE A 150 -11.31 -5.05 3.99
N VAL A 151 -10.84 -6.21 3.52
CA VAL A 151 -10.54 -7.37 4.37
C VAL A 151 -9.46 -7.01 5.39
N PHE A 152 -8.40 -6.31 4.98
CA PHE A 152 -7.34 -5.86 5.88
C PHE A 152 -7.89 -4.90 6.94
N ALA A 153 -8.63 -3.87 6.54
CA ALA A 153 -9.21 -2.88 7.46
C ALA A 153 -10.23 -3.50 8.43
N ALA A 154 -10.93 -4.58 8.01
CA ALA A 154 -11.88 -5.29 8.85
C ALA A 154 -11.22 -6.00 10.04
N ALA A 155 -9.91 -6.27 10.00
CA ALA A 155 -9.17 -6.90 11.10
C ALA A 155 -9.34 -6.15 12.44
N GLY A 156 -9.41 -4.81 12.39
CA GLY A 156 -9.63 -3.96 13.57
C GLY A 156 -10.99 -4.16 14.27
N TYR A 157 -11.93 -4.86 13.63
CA TYR A 157 -13.26 -5.16 14.17
C TYR A 157 -13.42 -6.65 14.55
N THR A 158 -12.42 -7.48 14.31
CA THR A 158 -12.47 -8.92 14.55
C THR A 158 -11.53 -9.30 15.69
N SER A 159 -12.05 -9.53 16.89
CA SER A 159 -11.22 -9.82 18.07
C SER A 159 -10.44 -11.13 17.96
N GLY A 160 -11.08 -12.23 17.54
CA GLY A 160 -10.47 -13.57 17.49
C GLY A 160 -9.83 -13.97 16.15
N ALA A 161 -10.06 -13.20 15.09
CA ALA A 161 -9.61 -13.54 13.74
C ALA A 161 -8.76 -12.46 13.07
N ALA A 162 -8.37 -11.39 13.79
CA ALA A 162 -7.63 -10.25 13.24
C ALA A 162 -6.45 -10.67 12.36
N SER A 163 -5.64 -11.61 12.82
CA SER A 163 -4.49 -12.14 12.11
C SER A 163 -4.83 -12.70 10.72
N ILE A 164 -5.93 -13.48 10.61
CA ILE A 164 -6.38 -14.04 9.33
C ILE A 164 -6.80 -12.91 8.37
N PHE A 165 -7.49 -11.89 8.87
CA PHE A 165 -7.91 -10.75 8.07
C PHE A 165 -6.72 -9.89 7.61
N VAL A 166 -5.72 -9.68 8.47
CA VAL A 166 -4.46 -9.00 8.13
C VAL A 166 -3.72 -9.76 7.02
N ILE A 167 -3.53 -11.07 7.17
CA ILE A 167 -2.82 -11.89 6.17
C ILE A 167 -3.60 -11.98 4.86
N ALA A 168 -4.90 -12.28 4.90
CA ALA A 168 -5.73 -12.40 3.70
C ALA A 168 -5.87 -11.05 2.97
N GLY A 169 -6.08 -9.97 3.73
CA GLY A 169 -6.21 -8.62 3.20
C GLY A 169 -4.92 -8.12 2.56
N SER A 170 -3.77 -8.35 3.22
CA SER A 170 -2.45 -7.99 2.67
C SER A 170 -2.09 -8.84 1.44
N ALA A 171 -2.44 -10.14 1.42
CA ALA A 171 -2.26 -11.00 0.25
C ALA A 171 -3.05 -10.50 -0.97
N LEU A 172 -4.34 -10.18 -0.79
CA LEU A 172 -5.21 -9.68 -1.86
C LEU A 172 -4.76 -8.29 -2.34
N THR A 173 -4.45 -7.38 -1.41
CA THR A 173 -3.95 -6.03 -1.75
C THR A 173 -2.61 -6.14 -2.49
N GLY A 174 -1.71 -6.99 -2.00
CA GLY A 174 -0.43 -7.28 -2.62
C GLY A 174 -0.56 -7.86 -4.02
N ALA A 175 -1.49 -8.80 -4.23
CA ALA A 175 -1.81 -9.34 -5.56
C ALA A 175 -2.30 -8.23 -6.51
N GLY A 176 -3.12 -7.30 -6.02
CA GLY A 176 -3.55 -6.12 -6.78
C GLY A 176 -2.37 -5.27 -7.26
N PHE A 177 -1.41 -4.98 -6.37
CA PHE A 177 -0.20 -4.24 -6.73
C PHE A 177 0.73 -5.01 -7.68
N ILE A 178 0.88 -6.33 -7.52
CA ILE A 178 1.68 -7.15 -8.44
C ILE A 178 1.07 -7.14 -9.84
N LEU A 179 -0.24 -7.30 -9.94
CA LEU A 179 -0.96 -7.23 -11.21
C LEU A 179 -0.77 -5.85 -11.88
N LEU A 180 -0.88 -4.75 -11.13
CA LEU A 180 -0.64 -3.40 -11.69
C LEU A 180 0.80 -3.23 -12.16
N GLY A 181 1.77 -3.72 -11.40
CA GLY A 181 3.17 -3.66 -11.80
C GLY A 181 3.43 -4.40 -13.10
N ASN A 182 2.82 -5.58 -13.28
CA ASN A 182 2.92 -6.33 -14.54
C ASN A 182 2.23 -5.60 -15.70
N LEU A 183 1.05 -5.01 -15.48
CA LEU A 183 0.35 -4.21 -16.48
C LEU A 183 1.17 -3.00 -16.94
N LEU A 184 1.82 -2.29 -16.01
CA LEU A 184 2.70 -1.16 -16.32
C LEU A 184 3.86 -1.54 -17.26
N ARG A 185 4.33 -2.80 -17.26
CA ARG A 185 5.36 -3.29 -18.20
C ARG A 185 4.81 -3.57 -19.59
N GLN A 186 3.54 -3.97 -19.67
CA GLN A 186 2.91 -4.41 -20.92
C GLN A 186 2.36 -3.26 -21.77
N VAL A 187 2.08 -2.10 -21.17
CA VAL A 187 1.64 -0.92 -21.91
C VAL A 187 2.80 -0.47 -22.82
N LYS A 188 2.66 -0.58 -24.15
CA LYS A 188 3.61 0.03 -25.09
C LYS A 188 3.67 1.54 -24.82
N PRO A 189 4.87 2.16 -24.80
CA PRO A 189 4.93 3.61 -24.76
C PRO A 189 4.12 4.12 -25.95
N ALA A 190 3.17 5.03 -25.71
CA ALA A 190 2.57 5.78 -26.80
C ALA A 190 3.75 6.38 -27.57
N SER A 191 3.92 5.99 -28.84
CA SER A 191 5.00 6.49 -29.67
C SER A 191 4.90 8.01 -29.67
N ALA A 192 5.86 8.65 -29.02
CA ALA A 192 6.13 10.05 -29.27
C ALA A 192 6.40 10.15 -30.79
N PHE A 193 5.74 11.10 -31.44
CA PHE A 193 5.62 11.30 -32.90
C PHE A 193 4.47 10.54 -33.58
N ALA A 194 3.29 11.15 -33.51
CA ALA A 194 2.49 11.47 -34.68
C ALA A 194 1.99 12.91 -34.53
#